data_AF-A0A382B597-F1
#
_entry.id   AF-A0A382B597-F1
#
_cell.length_a   1.000
_cell.length_b   1.000
_cell.length_c   1.000
_cell.angle_alpha   90.00
_cell.angle_beta   90.00
_cell.angle_gamma   90.00
#
_symmetry.space_group_name_H-M   'P 1'
#
loop_
_entity.id
_entity.type
_entity.pdbx_description
1 polymer ?
#
loop_
_entity_poly.entity_id
_entity_poly.type
_entity_poly.pdbx_seq_one_letter_code
_entity_poly.pdbx_strand_id
1 'polypeptide(L)'
;MKMKSVLISLIPILILISCGGSGDSQESSTSLQPSNSISLPTAVIDGYVSGANVYIDFNWNLVQDEGEPSATENTSQQLYEFSETDFSEINNFSAFCGMNRPRIAEVPIGAVDSENGTVTEAYTMTYFPRSYNSNSERANVTPFSSLFTVFVQDAIQGANITVPEACGSEADDIAVNVLGKVESVLNDLEYQYGINPSYFYEDYIASGNAEKQEIGEKIVVFLGTMHEVEKVAEEIYGSPVISYPSEELINTVLAGNEFNTLTFHIVIKTTREIVDSYFSYEKRLRYNNIVANDEGQILDSNGNPMAITQENLETVADVHSSEDYESGIGNVVNGYFVHISTEINNGVERTFILFSKDEWGCDLTLSKETTYGYLSARQGCYPPLNTMDQTELRLYDETNPYFDYDVSLEASRRDVATINDIFEELDAIPLGIANRDNALAYVLDGDQLFYEIEKDVNWFYYYTKGSGEELCQKIPLGGTSVIQSWTGTTAYEQCYANMQ
;
A
#
# COMPACT_ATOMS: atom_id res chain seq x y z
N MET A 1 22.73 -40.35 -28.57
CA MET A 1 21.49 -41.02 -29.04
C MET A 1 20.82 -40.09 -30.04
N LYS A 2 20.28 -40.64 -31.14
CA LYS A 2 19.91 -39.93 -32.38
C LYS A 2 18.80 -38.88 -32.18
N MET A 3 19.00 -37.68 -32.77
CA MET A 3 17.91 -36.74 -33.09
C MET A 3 16.91 -37.42 -34.04
N LYS A 4 15.62 -37.42 -33.68
CA LYS A 4 14.52 -37.71 -34.61
C LYS A 4 13.94 -36.38 -35.09
N SER A 5 14.01 -36.17 -36.39
CA SER A 5 13.35 -35.12 -37.16
C SER A 5 11.83 -35.29 -37.12
N VAL A 6 11.11 -34.24 -36.76
CA VAL A 6 9.65 -34.12 -36.95
C VAL A 6 9.41 -33.26 -38.20
N LEU A 7 8.72 -33.83 -39.19
CA LEU A 7 8.26 -33.14 -40.39
C LEU A 7 7.08 -32.23 -40.03
N ILE A 8 7.16 -30.95 -40.40
CA ILE A 8 6.05 -30.00 -40.38
C ILE A 8 5.35 -30.05 -41.75
N SER A 9 4.09 -30.47 -41.76
CA SER A 9 3.22 -30.49 -42.94
C SER A 9 2.47 -29.15 -43.04
N LEU A 10 2.79 -28.34 -44.05
CA LEU A 10 2.03 -27.13 -44.41
C LEU A 10 0.69 -27.51 -45.05
N ILE A 11 -0.41 -26.97 -44.50
CA ILE A 11 -1.74 -26.98 -45.11
C ILE A 11 -1.99 -25.59 -45.73
N PRO A 12 -2.41 -25.48 -47.00
CA PRO A 12 -2.66 -24.20 -47.65
C PRO A 12 -4.07 -23.67 -47.36
N ILE A 13 -4.16 -22.38 -47.02
CA ILE A 13 -5.39 -21.61 -46.83
C ILE A 13 -5.99 -21.27 -48.20
N LEU A 14 -7.23 -21.70 -48.44
CA LEU A 14 -8.06 -21.29 -49.58
C LEU A 14 -8.65 -19.90 -49.32
N ILE A 15 -8.40 -18.98 -50.25
CA ILE A 15 -9.09 -17.68 -50.35
C ILE A 15 -10.37 -17.90 -51.16
N LEU A 16 -11.53 -17.58 -50.57
CA LEU A 16 -12.79 -17.46 -51.30
C LEU A 16 -13.18 -15.98 -51.38
N ILE A 17 -13.15 -15.46 -52.61
CA ILE A 17 -13.77 -14.20 -53.01
C ILE A 17 -15.23 -14.52 -53.31
N SER A 18 -16.16 -13.84 -52.65
CA SER A 18 -17.56 -13.76 -53.07
C SER A 18 -17.96 -12.29 -53.22
N CYS A 19 -18.54 -11.99 -54.38
CA CYS A 19 -19.10 -10.71 -54.75
C CYS A 19 -20.56 -10.98 -55.12
N GLY A 20 -21.50 -10.24 -54.55
CA GLY A 20 -22.87 -10.23 -55.06
C GLY A 20 -23.96 -9.85 -54.05
N GLY A 21 -24.66 -8.75 -54.35
CA GLY A 21 -26.11 -8.68 -54.13
C GLY A 21 -26.60 -7.58 -53.19
N SER A 22 -26.96 -6.43 -53.76
CA SER A 22 -27.89 -5.46 -53.16
C SER A 22 -29.26 -6.10 -52.94
N GLY A 23 -29.78 -5.99 -51.71
CA GLY A 23 -31.13 -6.34 -51.34
C GLY A 23 -31.53 -5.50 -50.13
N ASP A 24 -32.36 -4.50 -50.38
CA ASP A 24 -32.95 -3.61 -49.38
C ASP A 24 -34.04 -4.37 -48.62
N SER A 25 -33.83 -4.60 -47.33
CA SER A 25 -34.87 -5.04 -46.40
C SER A 25 -34.59 -4.39 -45.06
N GLN A 26 -35.48 -3.49 -44.65
CA GLN A 26 -35.53 -2.87 -43.34
C GLN A 26 -35.48 -3.93 -42.24
N GLU A 27 -34.31 -4.12 -41.63
CA GLU A 27 -34.22 -4.71 -40.31
C GLU A 27 -34.30 -3.57 -39.29
N SER A 28 -35.29 -3.67 -38.41
CA SER A 28 -35.34 -2.86 -37.21
C SER A 28 -34.06 -3.12 -36.43
N SER A 29 -33.23 -2.09 -36.33
CA SER A 29 -32.15 -2.01 -35.35
C SER A 29 -32.78 -2.13 -33.98
N THR A 30 -32.86 -3.35 -33.46
CA THR A 30 -33.02 -3.57 -32.03
C THR A 30 -31.72 -3.04 -31.43
N SER A 31 -31.73 -1.78 -30.99
CA SER A 31 -30.65 -1.27 -30.15
C SER A 31 -30.61 -2.20 -28.93
N LEU A 32 -29.54 -2.97 -28.81
CA LEU A 32 -29.12 -3.51 -27.52
C LEU A 32 -28.77 -2.28 -26.68
N GLN A 33 -29.78 -1.72 -26.01
CA GLN A 33 -29.49 -0.91 -24.84
C GLN A 33 -28.80 -1.84 -23.84
N PRO A 34 -27.64 -1.48 -23.29
CA PRO A 34 -27.15 -2.19 -22.12
C PRO A 34 -28.25 -2.10 -21.06
N SER A 35 -28.67 -3.26 -20.56
CA SER A 35 -29.55 -3.30 -19.40
C SER A 35 -28.83 -2.56 -18.28
N ASN A 36 -29.41 -1.47 -17.80
CA ASN A 36 -28.95 -0.73 -16.62
C ASN A 36 -29.10 -1.54 -15.31
N SER A 37 -29.36 -2.85 -15.39
CA SER A 37 -29.43 -3.70 -14.21
C SER A 37 -28.06 -3.77 -13.56
N ILE A 38 -27.95 -3.21 -12.35
CA ILE A 38 -26.77 -3.32 -11.52
C ILE A 38 -26.55 -4.81 -11.21
N SER A 39 -25.46 -5.37 -11.71
CA SER A 39 -25.08 -6.77 -11.51
C SER A 39 -23.66 -6.82 -10.97
N LEU A 40 -23.53 -6.95 -9.65
CA LEU A 40 -22.26 -7.11 -8.94
C LEU A 40 -22.23 -8.45 -8.18
N PRO A 41 -22.45 -9.59 -8.85
CA PRO A 41 -22.58 -10.87 -8.16
C PRO A 41 -21.27 -11.21 -7.46
N THR A 42 -21.40 -11.67 -6.22
CA THR A 42 -20.27 -12.00 -5.36
C THR A 42 -20.43 -13.44 -4.83
N ALA A 43 -19.36 -14.22 -4.84
CA ALA A 43 -19.31 -15.53 -4.21
C ALA A 43 -18.22 -15.52 -3.14
N VAL A 44 -18.50 -16.15 -1.99
CA VAL A 44 -17.55 -16.35 -0.90
C VAL A 44 -17.07 -17.81 -1.01
N ILE A 45 -15.79 -18.00 -1.35
CA ILE A 45 -15.19 -19.29 -1.74
C ILE A 45 -14.00 -19.60 -0.83
N ASP A 46 -14.29 -20.17 0.35
CA ASP A 46 -13.42 -20.98 1.20
C ASP A 46 -13.75 -22.47 0.92
N GLY A 47 -14.93 -22.89 1.34
CA GLY A 47 -15.98 -23.51 0.53
C GLY A 47 -17.04 -22.47 0.13
N TYR A 48 -18.19 -22.88 -0.41
CA TYR A 48 -19.28 -21.91 -0.57
C TYR A 48 -19.83 -21.55 0.82
N VAL A 49 -19.58 -20.32 1.27
CA VAL A 49 -19.97 -19.86 2.61
C VAL A 49 -21.35 -19.22 2.61
N SER A 50 -22.22 -19.74 3.48
CA SER A 50 -23.57 -19.24 3.76
C SER A 50 -23.65 -18.53 5.11
N GLY A 51 -24.34 -17.38 5.17
CA GLY A 51 -24.47 -16.56 6.37
C GLY A 51 -23.34 -15.56 6.63
N ALA A 52 -22.51 -15.23 5.63
CA ALA A 52 -21.54 -14.14 5.71
C ALA A 52 -22.21 -12.77 5.56
N ASN A 53 -21.62 -11.74 6.17
CA ASN A 53 -21.90 -10.35 5.82
C ASN A 53 -21.00 -9.96 4.63
N VAL A 54 -21.60 -9.61 3.50
CA VAL A 54 -20.86 -9.25 2.28
C VAL A 54 -21.21 -7.83 1.88
N TYR A 55 -20.20 -6.97 1.78
CA TYR A 55 -20.38 -5.57 1.40
C TYR A 55 -19.35 -5.11 0.37
N ILE A 56 -19.63 -3.97 -0.26
CA ILE A 56 -18.67 -3.28 -1.14
C ILE A 56 -18.14 -2.08 -0.38
N ASP A 57 -16.83 -2.04 -0.21
CA ASP A 57 -16.10 -0.99 0.47
C ASP A 57 -15.85 0.16 -0.51
N PHE A 58 -16.58 1.26 -0.36
CA PHE A 58 -16.61 2.35 -1.33
C PHE A 58 -15.52 3.37 -1.08
N ASN A 59 -15.18 3.60 0.19
CA ASN A 59 -14.22 4.63 0.59
C ASN A 59 -12.79 4.11 0.83
N TRP A 60 -12.53 2.84 0.55
CA TRP A 60 -11.23 2.18 0.66
C TRP A 60 -10.74 1.96 2.09
N ASN A 61 -11.53 2.18 3.14
CA ASN A 61 -11.04 1.98 4.51
C ASN A 61 -11.08 0.50 4.95
N LEU A 62 -11.64 -0.40 4.12
CA LEU A 62 -11.78 -1.83 4.36
C LEU A 62 -12.66 -2.20 5.55
N VAL A 63 -13.51 -1.29 6.00
CA VAL A 63 -14.41 -1.45 7.16
C VAL A 63 -15.80 -1.04 6.72
N GLN A 64 -16.81 -1.81 7.08
CA GLN A 64 -18.17 -1.47 6.67
C GLN A 64 -18.65 -0.17 7.34
N ASP A 65 -18.86 0.86 6.53
CA ASP A 65 -19.39 2.15 7.00
C ASP A 65 -20.90 2.31 6.79
N GLU A 66 -21.48 3.24 7.56
CA GLU A 66 -22.88 3.64 7.34
C GLU A 66 -23.06 4.19 5.92
N GLY A 67 -23.97 3.57 5.17
CA GLY A 67 -24.28 3.92 3.78
C GLY A 67 -23.61 3.02 2.74
N GLU A 68 -22.71 2.12 3.14
CA GLU A 68 -22.15 1.13 2.23
C GLU A 68 -23.11 -0.04 1.98
N PRO A 69 -23.22 -0.52 0.72
CA PRO A 69 -24.19 -1.53 0.35
C PRO A 69 -23.82 -2.90 0.92
N SER A 70 -24.78 -3.54 1.59
CA SER A 70 -24.69 -4.95 2.00
C SER A 70 -25.47 -5.82 1.01
N ALA A 71 -24.92 -6.98 0.67
CA ALA A 71 -25.56 -7.92 -0.22
C ALA A 71 -26.66 -8.73 0.50
N THR A 72 -27.63 -9.19 -0.27
CA THR A 72 -28.55 -10.25 0.14
C THR A 72 -28.03 -11.60 -0.35
N GLU A 73 -28.00 -12.59 0.55
CA GLU A 73 -27.61 -13.95 0.18
C GLU A 73 -28.69 -14.66 -0.64
N ASN A 74 -28.29 -15.24 -1.78
CA ASN A 74 -29.05 -16.15 -2.61
C ASN A 74 -28.47 -17.57 -2.48
N THR A 75 -28.95 -18.27 -1.46
CA THR A 75 -28.52 -19.65 -1.12
C THR A 75 -28.70 -20.66 -2.26
N SER A 76 -29.66 -20.44 -3.16
CA SER A 76 -29.92 -21.36 -4.29
C SER A 76 -28.87 -21.24 -5.40
N GLN A 77 -28.27 -20.05 -5.54
CA GLN A 77 -27.22 -19.78 -6.53
C GLN A 77 -25.82 -19.75 -5.91
N GLN A 78 -25.73 -19.82 -4.57
CA GLN A 78 -24.49 -19.66 -3.81
C GLN A 78 -23.81 -18.31 -4.11
N LEU A 79 -24.64 -17.26 -4.19
CA LEU A 79 -24.23 -15.89 -4.50
C LEU A 79 -24.73 -14.92 -3.44
N TYR A 80 -24.04 -13.80 -3.35
CA TYR A 80 -24.44 -12.59 -2.66
C TYR A 80 -24.74 -11.53 -3.74
N GLU A 81 -25.95 -10.98 -3.69
CA GLU A 81 -26.50 -10.12 -4.73
C GLU A 81 -26.85 -8.74 -4.15
N PHE A 82 -26.58 -7.70 -4.93
CA PHE A 82 -26.90 -6.32 -4.58
C PHE A 82 -28.06 -5.81 -5.44
N SER A 83 -28.94 -5.03 -4.83
CA SER A 83 -30.04 -4.35 -5.48
C SER A 83 -29.71 -2.88 -5.74
N GLU A 84 -30.41 -2.24 -6.68
CA GLU A 84 -30.14 -0.83 -7.00
C GLU A 84 -30.35 0.10 -5.80
N THR A 85 -31.26 -0.25 -4.88
CA THR A 85 -31.57 0.55 -3.69
C THR A 85 -30.46 0.52 -2.65
N ASP A 86 -29.58 -0.48 -2.67
CA ASP A 86 -28.50 -0.60 -1.68
C ASP A 86 -27.44 0.49 -1.88
N PHE A 87 -27.40 1.13 -3.05
CA PHE A 87 -26.45 2.19 -3.39
C PHE A 87 -27.01 3.62 -3.19
N SER A 88 -28.11 3.78 -2.46
CA SER A 88 -28.83 5.07 -2.37
C SER A 88 -28.04 6.19 -1.70
N GLU A 89 -27.09 5.85 -0.84
CA GLU A 89 -26.24 6.81 -0.11
C GLU A 89 -24.99 7.24 -0.91
N ILE A 90 -24.76 6.64 -2.09
CA ILE A 90 -23.59 6.93 -2.93
C ILE A 90 -23.99 7.87 -4.07
N ASN A 91 -23.44 9.09 -4.06
CA ASN A 91 -23.72 10.05 -5.12
C ASN A 91 -23.07 9.61 -6.44
N ASN A 92 -23.77 9.84 -7.54
CA ASN A 92 -23.29 9.50 -8.90
C ASN A 92 -22.93 8.03 -9.08
N PHE A 93 -23.54 7.13 -8.30
CA PHE A 93 -23.29 5.70 -8.42
C PHE A 93 -23.46 5.21 -9.86
N SER A 94 -22.53 4.35 -10.26
CA SER A 94 -22.65 3.53 -11.46
C SER A 94 -22.17 2.12 -11.16
N ALA A 95 -22.71 1.11 -11.87
CA ALA A 95 -22.23 -0.26 -11.72
C ALA A 95 -20.71 -0.36 -11.93
N PHE A 96 -20.15 0.47 -12.82
CA PHE A 96 -18.72 0.56 -13.07
C PHE A 96 -17.92 1.07 -11.86
N CYS A 97 -18.41 2.10 -11.17
CA CYS A 97 -17.82 2.55 -9.92
C CYS A 97 -17.79 1.38 -8.91
N GLY A 98 -18.92 0.72 -8.68
CA GLY A 98 -18.97 -0.46 -7.78
C GLY A 98 -18.10 -1.64 -8.25
N MET A 99 -17.90 -1.81 -9.56
CA MET A 99 -16.99 -2.84 -10.09
C MET A 99 -15.54 -2.59 -9.69
N ASN A 100 -15.14 -1.33 -9.52
CA ASN A 100 -13.80 -0.89 -9.16
C ASN A 100 -13.59 -0.72 -7.66
N ARG A 101 -14.43 -1.33 -6.82
CA ARG A 101 -14.31 -1.28 -5.35
C ARG A 101 -14.05 -2.66 -4.75
N PRO A 102 -13.36 -2.78 -3.60
CA PRO A 102 -13.18 -4.04 -2.92
C PRO A 102 -14.51 -4.68 -2.54
N ARG A 103 -14.54 -6.02 -2.47
CA ARG A 103 -15.65 -6.77 -1.87
C ARG A 103 -15.11 -7.45 -0.64
N ILE A 104 -15.80 -7.29 0.48
CA ILE A 104 -15.40 -7.86 1.76
C ILE A 104 -16.47 -8.84 2.21
N ALA A 105 -16.02 -10.01 2.68
CA ALA A 105 -16.87 -11.03 3.27
C ALA A 105 -16.41 -11.26 4.72
N GLU A 106 -17.19 -10.77 5.66
CA GLU A 106 -17.02 -11.09 7.09
C GLU A 106 -17.80 -12.36 7.38
N VAL A 107 -17.08 -13.42 7.77
CA VAL A 107 -17.65 -14.74 8.03
C VAL A 107 -17.76 -14.91 9.55
N PRO A 108 -18.97 -14.81 10.13
CA PRO A 108 -19.14 -14.90 11.58
C PRO A 108 -19.15 -16.36 12.06
N ILE A 109 -18.94 -16.55 13.36
CA ILE A 109 -19.22 -17.82 14.04
C ILE A 109 -20.68 -18.21 13.79
N GLY A 110 -20.90 -19.45 13.33
CA GLY A 110 -22.22 -19.97 13.00
C GLY A 110 -22.60 -19.88 11.52
N ALA A 111 -21.80 -19.21 10.68
CA ALA A 111 -21.86 -19.36 9.24
C ALA A 111 -21.60 -20.83 8.83
N VAL A 112 -21.97 -21.20 7.61
CA VAL A 112 -21.84 -22.56 7.10
C VAL A 112 -20.95 -22.58 5.87
N ASP A 113 -19.80 -23.22 6.00
CA ASP A 113 -18.94 -23.62 4.91
C ASP A 113 -19.44 -24.93 4.28
N SER A 114 -19.55 -24.99 2.95
CA SER A 114 -20.09 -26.17 2.25
C SER A 114 -19.23 -27.42 2.37
N GLU A 115 -17.93 -27.27 2.59
CA GLU A 115 -16.96 -28.36 2.64
C GLU A 115 -16.67 -28.75 4.10
N ASN A 116 -16.55 -27.76 4.99
CA ASN A 116 -16.09 -27.93 6.38
C ASN A 116 -17.22 -27.84 7.44
N GLY A 117 -18.42 -27.42 7.06
CA GLY A 117 -19.57 -27.33 7.95
C GLY A 117 -19.62 -25.99 8.70
N THR A 118 -20.04 -26.01 9.98
CA THR A 118 -20.24 -24.75 10.72
C THR A 118 -18.91 -24.11 11.07
N VAL A 119 -18.78 -22.82 10.75
CA VAL A 119 -17.64 -21.97 11.10
C VAL A 119 -17.60 -21.75 12.62
N THR A 120 -16.48 -22.10 13.25
CA THR A 120 -16.27 -21.99 14.71
C THR A 120 -15.42 -20.80 15.12
N GLU A 121 -14.69 -20.21 14.18
CA GLU A 121 -13.83 -19.04 14.36
C GLU A 121 -14.16 -18.05 13.25
N ALA A 122 -14.43 -16.80 13.60
CA ALA A 122 -14.77 -15.78 12.60
C ALA A 122 -13.52 -15.34 11.85
N TYR A 123 -13.68 -14.98 10.57
CA TYR A 123 -12.60 -14.50 9.71
C TYR A 123 -13.13 -13.56 8.63
N THR A 124 -12.26 -12.73 8.09
CA THR A 124 -12.60 -11.79 7.01
C THR A 124 -11.82 -12.15 5.75
N MET A 125 -12.50 -12.18 4.61
CA MET A 125 -11.87 -12.31 3.30
C MET A 125 -12.12 -11.09 2.43
N THR A 126 -11.12 -10.71 1.65
CA THR A 126 -11.15 -9.50 0.81
C THR A 126 -10.89 -9.85 -0.64
N TYR A 127 -11.64 -9.24 -1.53
CA TYR A 127 -11.41 -9.24 -2.97
C TYR A 127 -11.07 -7.84 -3.43
N PHE A 128 -9.94 -7.71 -4.13
CA PHE A 128 -9.64 -6.54 -4.94
C PHE A 128 -9.88 -6.84 -6.42
N PRO A 129 -10.53 -5.94 -7.18
CA PRO A 129 -10.55 -6.03 -8.64
C PRO A 129 -9.15 -6.20 -9.21
N ARG A 130 -9.01 -6.97 -10.30
CA ARG A 130 -7.69 -7.30 -10.87
C ARG A 130 -6.97 -6.10 -11.48
N SER A 131 -7.77 -5.19 -12.02
CA SER A 131 -7.33 -3.93 -12.62
C SER A 131 -8.52 -2.98 -12.69
N TYR A 132 -8.22 -1.70 -12.91
CA TYR A 132 -9.25 -0.68 -13.13
C TYR A 132 -10.08 -1.05 -14.36
N ASN A 133 -11.40 -1.11 -14.19
CA ASN A 133 -12.39 -1.49 -15.20
C ASN A 133 -12.29 -2.95 -15.67
N SER A 134 -11.73 -3.81 -14.82
CA SER A 134 -11.73 -5.25 -15.06
C SER A 134 -13.17 -5.77 -15.11
N ASN A 135 -13.53 -6.39 -16.24
CA ASN A 135 -14.85 -6.97 -16.41
C ASN A 135 -14.83 -8.44 -15.95
N SER A 136 -15.20 -8.69 -14.70
CA SER A 136 -15.43 -10.04 -14.19
C SER A 136 -16.92 -10.36 -14.22
N GLU A 137 -17.29 -11.55 -14.71
CA GLU A 137 -18.69 -12.03 -14.62
C GLU A 137 -19.18 -12.13 -13.16
N ARG A 138 -18.24 -12.34 -12.21
CA ARG A 138 -18.49 -12.45 -10.77
C ARG A 138 -17.23 -12.12 -9.96
N ALA A 139 -17.40 -11.48 -8.81
CA ALA A 139 -16.35 -11.33 -7.81
C ALA A 139 -16.29 -12.59 -6.93
N ASN A 140 -15.19 -13.33 -7.00
CA ASN A 140 -14.95 -14.47 -6.11
C ASN A 140 -14.05 -13.99 -4.97
N VAL A 141 -14.62 -13.80 -3.79
CA VAL A 141 -13.89 -13.52 -2.56
C VAL A 141 -13.35 -14.85 -2.05
N THR A 142 -12.03 -15.02 -2.06
CA THR A 142 -11.36 -16.26 -1.70
C THR A 142 -10.26 -16.02 -0.65
N PRO A 143 -9.77 -17.07 0.04
CA PRO A 143 -8.61 -16.93 0.92
C PRO A 143 -7.40 -16.33 0.17
N PHE A 144 -7.24 -16.68 -1.11
CA PHE A 144 -6.14 -16.20 -1.96
C PHE A 144 -6.28 -14.74 -2.38
N SER A 145 -7.50 -14.26 -2.63
CA SER A 145 -7.70 -12.84 -2.99
C SER A 145 -7.40 -11.91 -1.81
N SER A 146 -7.55 -12.41 -0.58
CA SER A 146 -7.29 -11.67 0.65
C SER A 146 -5.80 -11.37 0.85
N LEU A 147 -4.92 -12.13 0.18
CA LEU A 147 -3.47 -11.92 0.24
C LEU A 147 -3.03 -10.58 -0.36
N PHE A 148 -3.83 -9.96 -1.23
CA PHE A 148 -3.48 -8.69 -1.87
C PHE A 148 -3.59 -7.49 -0.94
N THR A 149 -4.23 -7.63 0.23
CA THR A 149 -4.38 -6.54 1.20
C THR A 149 -3.06 -5.87 1.53
N VAL A 150 -1.96 -6.62 1.67
CA VAL A 150 -0.62 -6.09 1.97
C VAL A 150 -0.10 -5.10 0.91
N PHE A 151 -0.28 -5.43 -0.37
CA PHE A 151 0.31 -4.67 -1.47
C PHE A 151 -0.41 -3.35 -1.73
N VAL A 152 -1.66 -3.25 -1.29
CA VAL A 152 -2.50 -2.07 -1.51
C VAL A 152 -2.53 -1.15 -0.30
N GLN A 153 -1.97 -1.55 0.85
CA GLN A 153 -2.06 -0.76 2.08
C GLN A 153 -1.59 0.68 1.89
N ASP A 154 -0.42 0.88 1.27
CA ASP A 154 0.13 2.23 1.09
C ASP A 154 -0.69 3.07 0.10
N ALA A 155 -1.24 2.44 -0.94
CA ALA A 155 -2.10 3.11 -1.91
C ALA A 155 -3.46 3.49 -1.32
N ILE A 156 -3.97 2.69 -0.38
CA ILE A 156 -5.21 2.92 0.34
C ILE A 156 -5.03 3.97 1.47
N GLN A 157 -3.85 4.03 2.10
CA GLN A 157 -3.63 4.88 3.27
C GLN A 157 -3.81 6.38 3.03
N GLY A 158 -3.68 6.86 1.80
CA GLY A 158 -3.94 8.25 1.41
C GLY A 158 -5.42 8.56 1.12
N ALA A 159 -6.30 7.55 1.09
CA ALA A 159 -7.70 7.74 0.76
C ALA A 159 -8.45 8.44 1.92
N ASN A 160 -9.04 9.61 1.64
CA ASN A 160 -9.96 10.30 2.56
C ASN A 160 -11.35 10.45 1.91
N ILE A 161 -11.90 9.27 1.64
CA ILE A 161 -13.21 8.91 1.10
C ILE A 161 -14.43 9.19 1.98
N THR A 162 -15.28 10.19 1.75
CA THR A 162 -16.64 10.06 2.31
C THR A 162 -17.45 9.05 1.48
N VAL A 163 -18.24 8.20 2.13
CA VAL A 163 -19.10 7.21 1.43
C VAL A 163 -19.95 7.86 0.31
N PRO A 164 -20.58 9.05 0.53
CA PRO A 164 -21.36 9.68 -0.53
C PRO A 164 -20.53 10.18 -1.72
N GLU A 165 -19.23 10.45 -1.56
CA GLU A 165 -18.35 10.97 -2.61
C GLU A 165 -17.52 9.86 -3.29
N ALA A 166 -17.73 8.61 -2.88
CA ALA A 166 -16.93 7.46 -3.29
C ALA A 166 -17.01 7.08 -4.78
N CYS A 167 -17.81 7.77 -5.60
CA CYS A 167 -17.81 7.66 -7.08
C CYS A 167 -17.46 8.99 -7.77
N GLY A 168 -16.78 9.89 -7.05
CA GLY A 168 -16.19 11.12 -7.60
C GLY A 168 -14.82 10.88 -8.24
N SER A 169 -14.27 11.91 -8.88
CA SER A 169 -12.98 11.81 -9.58
C SER A 169 -11.81 11.46 -8.66
N GLU A 170 -11.77 12.03 -7.45
CA GLU A 170 -10.74 11.70 -6.44
C GLU A 170 -10.79 10.22 -6.04
N ALA A 171 -12.00 9.67 -5.91
CA ALA A 171 -12.19 8.24 -5.63
C ALA A 171 -11.78 7.34 -6.79
N ASP A 172 -11.99 7.80 -8.01
CA ASP A 172 -11.55 7.08 -9.20
C ASP A 172 -10.03 7.12 -9.36
N ASP A 173 -9.37 8.23 -9.01
CA ASP A 173 -7.90 8.33 -9.01
C ASP A 173 -7.27 7.38 -7.98
N ILE A 174 -7.85 7.28 -6.78
CA ILE A 174 -7.48 6.28 -5.76
C ILE A 174 -7.68 4.87 -6.30
N ALA A 175 -8.82 4.59 -6.93
CA ALA A 175 -9.09 3.28 -7.51
C ALA A 175 -8.09 2.92 -8.62
N VAL A 176 -7.71 3.86 -9.49
CA VAL A 176 -6.69 3.66 -10.52
C VAL A 176 -5.33 3.32 -9.89
N ASN A 177 -4.93 4.02 -8.83
CA ASN A 177 -3.68 3.76 -8.13
C ASN A 177 -3.68 2.38 -7.47
N VAL A 178 -4.68 2.12 -6.61
CA VAL A 178 -4.80 0.86 -5.86
C VAL A 178 -4.88 -0.34 -6.81
N LEU A 179 -5.74 -0.28 -7.83
CA LEU A 179 -5.91 -1.39 -8.77
C LEU A 179 -4.75 -1.52 -9.75
N GLY A 180 -4.04 -0.44 -10.04
CA GLY A 180 -2.77 -0.47 -10.78
C GLY A 180 -1.68 -1.22 -10.01
N LYS A 181 -1.65 -1.07 -8.68
CA LYS A 181 -0.74 -1.84 -7.81
C LYS A 181 -1.09 -3.33 -7.79
N VAL A 182 -2.38 -3.68 -7.69
CA VAL A 182 -2.86 -5.06 -7.81
C VAL A 182 -2.44 -5.67 -9.15
N GLU A 183 -2.69 -4.95 -10.26
CA GLU A 183 -2.32 -5.39 -11.61
C GLU A 183 -0.82 -5.59 -11.75
N SER A 184 0.01 -4.69 -11.20
CA SER A 184 1.47 -4.83 -11.20
C SER A 184 1.92 -6.10 -10.49
N VAL A 185 1.39 -6.38 -9.30
CA VAL A 185 1.73 -7.59 -8.54
C VAL A 185 1.32 -8.84 -9.32
N LEU A 186 0.11 -8.87 -9.88
CA LEU A 186 -0.36 -9.99 -10.69
C LEU A 186 0.56 -10.26 -11.88
N ASN A 187 0.99 -9.21 -12.59
CA ASN A 187 1.92 -9.30 -13.71
C ASN A 187 3.31 -9.79 -13.28
N ASP A 188 3.82 -9.31 -12.15
CA ASP A 188 5.11 -9.73 -11.61
C ASP A 188 5.09 -11.22 -11.24
N LEU A 189 4.01 -11.69 -10.62
CA LEU A 189 3.82 -13.10 -10.28
C LEU A 189 3.71 -13.99 -11.52
N GLU A 190 3.02 -13.54 -12.56
CA GLU A 190 2.96 -14.25 -13.84
C GLU A 190 4.33 -14.31 -14.51
N TYR A 191 5.08 -13.21 -14.52
CA TYR A 191 6.39 -13.13 -15.17
C TYR A 191 7.47 -13.94 -14.42
N GLN A 192 7.52 -13.82 -13.09
CA GLN A 192 8.58 -14.43 -12.26
C GLN A 192 8.32 -15.92 -11.99
N TYR A 193 7.05 -16.28 -11.76
CA TYR A 193 6.69 -17.62 -11.27
C TYR A 193 5.78 -18.39 -12.23
N GLY A 194 5.32 -17.78 -13.32
CA GLY A 194 4.41 -18.44 -14.27
C GLY A 194 3.00 -18.64 -13.72
N ILE A 195 2.61 -17.86 -12.72
CA ILE A 195 1.33 -18.01 -12.02
C ILE A 195 0.28 -17.20 -12.75
N ASN A 196 -0.75 -17.87 -13.26
CA ASN A 196 -1.84 -17.17 -13.93
C ASN A 196 -2.62 -16.32 -12.91
N PRO A 197 -2.95 -15.05 -13.22
CA PRO A 197 -3.78 -14.21 -12.35
C PRO A 197 -5.10 -14.86 -11.91
N SER A 198 -5.68 -15.76 -12.71
CA SER A 198 -6.88 -16.50 -12.33
C SER A 198 -6.70 -17.34 -11.06
N TYR A 199 -5.48 -17.74 -10.73
CA TYR A 199 -5.17 -18.51 -9.52
C TYR A 199 -5.76 -17.87 -8.26
N PHE A 200 -5.73 -16.54 -8.12
CA PHE A 200 -6.23 -15.90 -6.89
C PHE A 200 -7.75 -15.74 -6.82
N TYR A 201 -8.44 -15.99 -7.92
CA TYR A 201 -9.85 -15.58 -8.11
C TYR A 201 -10.73 -16.68 -8.71
N GLU A 202 -10.19 -17.82 -9.12
CA GLU A 202 -10.98 -18.92 -9.65
C GLU A 202 -11.80 -19.60 -8.56
N ASP A 203 -12.91 -20.21 -8.99
CA ASP A 203 -13.73 -21.08 -8.17
C ASP A 203 -13.05 -22.46 -8.09
N TYR A 204 -12.19 -22.63 -7.09
CA TYR A 204 -11.43 -23.86 -6.90
C TYR A 204 -12.29 -25.03 -6.39
N ILE A 205 -13.44 -24.72 -5.79
CA ILE A 205 -14.45 -25.71 -5.39
C ILE A 205 -15.14 -26.28 -6.62
N ALA A 206 -15.66 -25.42 -7.51
CA ALA A 206 -16.31 -25.85 -8.74
C ALA A 206 -15.35 -26.62 -9.68
N SER A 207 -14.07 -26.28 -9.69
CA SER A 207 -13.06 -26.99 -10.48
C SER A 207 -12.52 -28.26 -9.82
N GLY A 208 -12.85 -28.52 -8.55
CA GLY A 208 -12.41 -29.70 -7.80
C GLY A 208 -10.89 -29.72 -7.53
N ASN A 209 -10.29 -28.54 -7.35
CA ASN A 209 -8.85 -28.41 -7.10
C ASN A 209 -8.54 -28.64 -5.61
N ALA A 210 -8.36 -29.91 -5.23
CA ALA A 210 -8.14 -30.31 -3.84
C ALA A 210 -6.85 -29.73 -3.21
N GLU A 211 -5.78 -29.57 -3.98
CA GLU A 211 -4.52 -28.98 -3.49
C GLU A 211 -4.75 -27.52 -3.09
N LYS A 212 -5.45 -26.77 -3.93
CA LYS A 212 -5.76 -25.38 -3.66
C LYS A 212 -6.78 -25.20 -2.55
N GLN A 213 -7.73 -26.13 -2.42
CA GLN A 213 -8.64 -26.17 -1.29
C GLN A 213 -7.87 -26.35 0.03
N GLU A 214 -6.95 -27.32 0.11
CA GLU A 214 -6.13 -27.54 1.32
C GLU A 214 -5.31 -26.30 1.71
N ILE A 215 -4.75 -25.59 0.71
CA ILE A 215 -4.02 -24.34 0.95
C ILE A 215 -4.96 -23.22 1.39
N GLY A 216 -6.15 -23.10 0.78
CA GLY A 216 -7.17 -22.13 1.14
C GLY A 216 -7.63 -22.28 2.59
N GLU A 217 -7.91 -23.51 3.01
CA GLU A 217 -8.30 -23.86 4.39
C GLU A 217 -7.21 -23.44 5.39
N LYS A 218 -5.92 -23.66 5.05
CA LYS A 218 -4.80 -23.18 5.89
C LYS A 218 -4.75 -21.66 5.98
N ILE A 219 -4.95 -20.95 4.87
CA ILE A 219 -4.99 -19.47 4.88
C ILE A 219 -6.13 -18.99 5.79
N VAL A 220 -7.30 -19.63 5.76
CA VAL A 220 -8.45 -19.25 6.59
C VAL A 220 -8.18 -19.42 8.09
N VAL A 221 -7.45 -20.46 8.51
CA VAL A 221 -7.02 -20.60 9.91
C VAL A 221 -6.22 -19.37 10.36
N PHE A 222 -5.31 -18.88 9.52
CA PHE A 222 -4.55 -17.67 9.83
C PHE A 222 -5.41 -16.41 9.79
N LEU A 223 -6.34 -16.29 8.83
CA LEU A 223 -7.31 -15.17 8.80
C LEU A 223 -8.19 -15.14 10.06
N GLY A 224 -8.54 -16.31 10.61
CA GLY A 224 -9.24 -16.41 11.90
C GLY A 224 -8.38 -15.91 13.07
N THR A 225 -7.09 -16.22 13.06
CA THR A 225 -6.14 -15.69 14.07
C THR A 225 -6.01 -14.16 13.97
N MET A 226 -5.89 -13.66 12.74
CA MET A 226 -5.82 -12.22 12.46
C MET A 226 -7.08 -11.51 12.94
N HIS A 227 -8.26 -12.09 12.70
CA HIS A 227 -9.54 -11.55 13.16
C HIS A 227 -9.66 -11.52 14.70
N GLU A 228 -9.18 -12.53 15.41
CA GLU A 228 -9.17 -12.47 16.89
C GLU A 228 -8.20 -11.40 17.41
N VAL A 229 -7.09 -11.17 16.73
CA VAL A 229 -6.17 -10.07 17.05
C VAL A 229 -6.80 -8.70 16.79
N GLU A 230 -7.49 -8.53 15.66
CA GLU A 230 -8.27 -7.32 15.35
C GLU A 230 -9.25 -7.03 16.50
N LYS A 231 -10.10 -8.00 16.84
CA LYS A 231 -11.10 -7.86 17.91
C LYS A 231 -10.49 -7.47 19.25
N VAL A 232 -9.38 -8.09 19.65
CA VAL A 232 -8.69 -7.74 20.91
C VAL A 232 -8.14 -6.32 20.83
N ALA A 233 -7.52 -5.93 19.71
CA ALA A 233 -6.99 -4.59 19.51
C ALA A 233 -8.11 -3.52 19.45
N GLU A 234 -9.24 -3.81 18.81
CA GLU A 234 -10.41 -2.94 18.78
C GLU A 234 -10.98 -2.70 20.17
N GLU A 235 -11.05 -3.73 21.03
CA GLU A 235 -11.50 -3.58 22.42
C GLU A 235 -10.55 -2.68 23.23
N ILE A 236 -9.24 -2.78 22.99
CA ILE A 236 -8.21 -1.99 23.67
C ILE A 236 -8.26 -0.52 23.23
N TYR A 237 -8.33 -0.27 21.92
CA TYR A 237 -8.15 1.05 21.33
C TYR A 237 -9.44 1.80 21.02
N GLY A 238 -10.58 1.09 20.99
CA GLY A 238 -11.89 1.66 20.65
C GLY A 238 -11.96 2.23 19.24
N SER A 239 -11.12 1.73 18.32
CA SER A 239 -11.04 2.14 16.92
C SER A 239 -10.96 0.91 16.03
N PRO A 240 -11.50 0.94 14.80
CA PRO A 240 -11.38 -0.17 13.86
C PRO A 240 -9.94 -0.58 13.62
N VAL A 241 -9.71 -1.89 13.47
CA VAL A 241 -8.37 -2.45 13.22
C VAL A 241 -8.37 -3.20 11.91
N ILE A 242 -7.37 -2.90 11.08
CA ILE A 242 -7.16 -3.60 9.81
C ILE A 242 -5.95 -4.50 9.98
N SER A 243 -6.13 -5.80 9.75
CA SER A 243 -5.02 -6.74 9.62
C SER A 243 -4.72 -7.07 8.15
N TYR A 244 -3.46 -7.38 7.86
CA TYR A 244 -3.05 -7.87 6.54
C TYR A 244 -1.81 -8.75 6.66
N PRO A 245 -1.68 -9.82 5.84
CA PRO A 245 -0.53 -10.70 5.86
C PRO A 245 0.74 -9.96 5.43
N SER A 246 1.91 -10.50 5.74
CA SER A 246 3.16 -10.03 5.16
C SER A 246 3.29 -10.46 3.69
N GLU A 247 4.10 -9.74 2.91
CA GLU A 247 4.38 -10.09 1.52
C GLU A 247 5.03 -11.48 1.36
N GLU A 248 5.75 -11.95 2.39
CA GLU A 248 6.41 -13.26 2.41
C GLU A 248 5.41 -14.41 2.30
N LEU A 249 4.17 -14.24 2.80
CA LEU A 249 3.15 -15.29 2.71
C LEU A 249 2.83 -15.64 1.25
N ILE A 250 2.72 -14.64 0.39
CA ILE A 250 2.36 -14.87 -1.02
C ILE A 250 3.45 -15.69 -1.69
N ASN A 251 4.72 -15.34 -1.47
CA ASN A 251 5.83 -16.14 -2.00
C ASN A 251 5.82 -17.58 -1.44
N THR A 252 5.50 -17.75 -0.17
CA THR A 252 5.45 -19.06 0.49
C THR A 252 4.32 -19.95 -0.07
N VAL A 253 3.10 -19.41 -0.16
CA VAL A 253 1.92 -20.07 -0.73
C VAL A 253 2.18 -20.47 -2.18
N LEU A 254 2.75 -19.55 -2.97
CA LEU A 254 2.97 -19.75 -4.40
C LEU A 254 4.13 -20.71 -4.72
N ALA A 255 5.12 -20.82 -3.84
CA ALA A 255 6.19 -21.81 -3.98
C ALA A 255 5.71 -23.25 -3.72
N GLY A 256 4.48 -23.44 -3.23
CA GLY A 256 3.97 -24.76 -2.83
C GLY A 256 4.70 -25.33 -1.62
N ASN A 257 5.33 -24.46 -0.82
CA ASN A 257 6.01 -24.87 0.40
C ASN A 257 4.97 -25.09 1.49
N GLU A 258 5.18 -26.12 2.33
CA GLU A 258 4.42 -26.22 3.57
C GLU A 258 4.76 -25.02 4.48
N PHE A 259 3.72 -24.43 5.07
CA PHE A 259 3.84 -23.37 6.06
C PHE A 259 2.94 -23.68 7.24
N ASN A 260 3.49 -23.52 8.44
CA ASN A 260 2.81 -23.69 9.71
C ASN A 260 2.80 -22.39 10.53
N THR A 261 3.34 -21.31 9.97
CA THR A 261 3.33 -19.98 10.55
C THR A 261 3.05 -18.93 9.49
N LEU A 262 2.42 -17.83 9.92
CA LEU A 262 2.19 -16.64 9.12
C LEU A 262 2.71 -15.40 9.85
N THR A 263 3.48 -14.58 9.14
CA THR A 263 3.74 -13.19 9.57
C THR A 263 2.66 -12.27 9.01
N PHE A 264 2.10 -11.40 9.84
CA PHE A 264 1.11 -10.40 9.47
C PHE A 264 1.31 -9.10 10.26
N HIS A 265 0.52 -8.09 9.91
CA HIS A 265 0.58 -6.75 10.47
C HIS A 265 -0.83 -6.32 10.86
N ILE A 266 -0.94 -5.43 11.85
CA ILE A 266 -2.18 -4.70 12.13
C ILE A 266 -1.93 -3.19 12.13
N VAL A 267 -2.92 -2.46 11.66
CA VAL A 267 -2.94 -1.00 11.65
C VAL A 267 -4.22 -0.52 12.30
N ILE A 268 -4.05 0.41 13.23
CA ILE A 268 -5.11 1.05 13.99
C ILE A 268 -5.05 2.53 13.62
N LYS A 269 -6.18 3.10 13.20
CA LYS A 269 -6.28 4.53 12.88
C LYS A 269 -7.38 5.14 13.71
N THR A 270 -7.11 6.31 14.31
CA THR A 270 -8.18 7.12 14.88
C THR A 270 -9.00 7.73 13.76
N THR A 271 -10.24 8.09 14.04
CA THR A 271 -11.02 8.93 13.13
C THR A 271 -10.24 10.21 12.83
N ARG A 272 -10.12 10.56 11.54
CA ARG A 272 -9.49 11.81 11.12
C ARG A 272 -10.35 13.01 11.57
N GLU A 273 -9.72 13.98 12.20
CA GLU A 273 -10.40 15.18 12.74
C GLU A 273 -9.87 16.45 12.08
N ILE A 274 -10.74 17.40 11.73
CA ILE A 274 -10.31 18.75 11.33
C ILE A 274 -9.96 19.53 12.60
N VAL A 275 -8.69 19.81 12.82
CA VAL A 275 -8.21 20.46 14.05
C VAL A 275 -8.14 21.98 13.95
N ASP A 276 -7.99 22.51 12.74
CA ASP A 276 -8.03 23.95 12.45
C ASP A 276 -8.40 24.23 10.98
N SER A 277 -8.22 25.46 10.50
CA SER A 277 -8.57 25.86 9.13
C SER A 277 -7.64 25.28 8.06
N TYR A 278 -6.52 24.68 8.44
CA TYR A 278 -5.47 24.21 7.55
C TYR A 278 -5.25 22.70 7.67
N PHE A 279 -5.27 22.17 8.89
CA PHE A 279 -4.84 20.80 9.18
C PHE A 279 -5.99 19.90 9.61
N SER A 280 -5.91 18.66 9.12
CA SER A 280 -6.55 17.50 9.72
C SER A 280 -5.54 16.74 10.58
N TYR A 281 -6.02 15.99 11.56
CA TYR A 281 -5.23 15.16 12.47
C TYR A 281 -5.68 13.71 12.37
N GLU A 282 -4.71 12.79 12.35
CA GLU A 282 -4.95 11.36 12.48
C GLU A 282 -3.81 10.74 13.30
N LYS A 283 -4.15 9.86 14.23
CA LYS A 283 -3.17 9.03 14.93
C LYS A 283 -3.19 7.63 14.35
N ARG A 284 -2.00 7.07 14.13
CA ARG A 284 -1.82 5.71 13.64
C ARG A 284 -0.96 4.91 14.60
N LEU A 285 -1.32 3.64 14.76
CA LEU A 285 -0.54 2.66 15.50
C LEU A 285 -0.43 1.40 14.65
N ARG A 286 0.79 0.91 14.46
CA ARG A 286 1.11 -0.27 13.68
C ARG A 286 1.83 -1.27 14.56
N TYR A 287 1.38 -2.51 14.47
CA TYR A 287 2.11 -3.66 14.99
C TYR A 287 2.54 -4.47 13.79
N ASN A 288 3.84 -4.46 13.51
CA ASN A 288 4.41 -5.18 12.38
C ASN A 288 5.02 -6.50 12.84
N ASN A 289 5.14 -7.44 11.91
CA ASN A 289 5.88 -8.68 12.12
C ASN A 289 5.30 -9.57 13.23
N ILE A 290 3.99 -9.56 13.42
CA ILE A 290 3.32 -10.51 14.32
C ILE A 290 3.36 -11.87 13.65
N VAL A 291 3.83 -12.89 14.36
CA VAL A 291 3.86 -14.27 13.85
C VAL A 291 2.75 -15.08 14.51
N ALA A 292 1.90 -15.73 13.71
CA ALA A 292 0.89 -16.69 14.15
C ALA A 292 1.25 -18.12 13.71
N ASN A 293 0.79 -19.13 14.45
CA ASN A 293 0.84 -20.53 14.04
C ASN A 293 -0.50 -21.03 13.47
N ASP A 294 -0.50 -22.24 12.91
CA ASP A 294 -1.67 -22.96 12.41
C ASP A 294 -2.60 -23.53 13.51
N GLU A 295 -2.35 -23.18 14.78
CA GLU A 295 -3.19 -23.52 15.94
C GLU A 295 -3.96 -22.30 16.49
N GLY A 296 -3.92 -21.15 15.82
CA GLY A 296 -4.67 -19.96 16.23
C GLY A 296 -3.96 -19.09 17.27
N GLN A 297 -2.63 -19.18 17.38
CA GLN A 297 -1.86 -18.52 18.45
C GLN A 297 -0.79 -17.60 17.87
N ILE A 298 -0.53 -16.48 18.55
CA ILE A 298 0.64 -15.64 18.27
C ILE A 298 1.89 -16.22 18.94
N LEU A 299 3.06 -15.99 18.37
CA LEU A 299 4.33 -16.57 18.81
C LEU A 299 5.31 -15.52 19.35
N ASP A 300 6.08 -15.88 20.37
CA ASP A 300 7.24 -15.10 20.82
C ASP A 300 8.44 -15.24 19.87
N SER A 301 9.50 -14.48 20.13
CA SER A 301 10.75 -14.54 19.35
C SER A 301 11.49 -15.89 19.39
N ASN A 302 11.11 -16.79 20.29
CA ASN A 302 11.61 -18.17 20.36
C ASN A 302 10.66 -19.20 19.72
N GLY A 303 9.53 -18.76 19.16
CA GLY A 303 8.49 -19.62 18.59
C GLY A 303 7.54 -20.26 19.60
N ASN A 304 7.49 -19.77 20.85
CA ASN A 304 6.55 -20.26 21.85
C ASN A 304 5.19 -19.58 21.70
N PRO A 305 4.07 -20.33 21.79
CA PRO A 305 2.74 -19.74 21.76
C PRO A 305 2.46 -18.78 22.92
N MET A 306 1.76 -17.71 22.61
CA MET A 306 1.29 -16.67 23.51
C MET A 306 -0.21 -16.44 23.32
N ALA A 307 -0.89 -16.12 24.41
CA ALA A 307 -2.29 -15.70 24.34
C ALA A 307 -2.40 -14.33 23.66
N ILE A 308 -3.43 -14.12 22.85
CA ILE A 308 -3.69 -12.82 22.22
C ILE A 308 -4.19 -11.85 23.31
N THR A 309 -3.30 -10.94 23.73
CA THR A 309 -3.56 -9.89 24.73
C THR A 309 -2.75 -8.65 24.39
N GLN A 310 -3.12 -7.48 24.93
CA GLN A 310 -2.38 -6.23 24.69
C GLN A 310 -0.87 -6.36 24.99
N GLU A 311 -0.53 -6.81 26.20
CA GLU A 311 0.86 -6.94 26.67
C GLU A 311 1.68 -7.86 25.76
N ASN A 312 1.04 -8.95 25.31
CA ASN A 312 1.68 -9.92 24.44
C ASN A 312 1.89 -9.36 23.02
N LEU A 313 0.90 -8.64 22.46
CA LEU A 313 1.03 -8.00 21.15
C LEU A 313 2.16 -6.96 21.13
N GLU A 314 2.29 -6.14 22.17
CA GLU A 314 3.37 -5.15 22.31
C GLU A 314 4.76 -5.81 22.47
N THR A 315 4.81 -7.06 22.92
CA THR A 315 6.07 -7.79 23.12
C THR A 315 6.54 -8.52 21.86
N VAL A 316 5.60 -9.00 21.01
CA VAL A 316 5.92 -9.83 19.85
C VAL A 316 5.99 -9.05 18.53
N ALA A 317 5.49 -7.81 18.50
CA ALA A 317 5.47 -6.99 17.30
C ALA A 317 6.53 -5.88 17.31
N ASP A 318 6.92 -5.44 16.11
CA ASP A 318 7.58 -4.15 15.92
C ASP A 318 6.53 -3.04 15.94
N VAL A 319 6.56 -2.22 17.00
CA VAL A 319 5.53 -1.21 17.24
C VAL A 319 5.97 0.14 16.70
N HIS A 320 5.15 0.70 15.81
CA HIS A 320 5.31 2.03 15.25
C HIS A 320 4.06 2.85 15.47
N SER A 321 4.18 4.08 15.96
CA SER A 321 3.07 5.02 16.06
C SER A 321 3.39 6.35 15.42
N SER A 322 2.39 6.98 14.81
CA SER A 322 2.50 8.35 14.29
C SER A 322 1.33 9.21 14.75
N GLU A 323 1.62 10.49 14.96
CA GLU A 323 0.61 11.54 15.11
C GLU A 323 0.81 12.53 13.96
N ASP A 324 -0.13 12.48 13.01
CA ASP A 324 -0.01 13.11 11.70
C ASP A 324 -0.95 14.32 11.60
N TYR A 325 -0.40 15.46 11.17
CA TYR A 325 -1.17 16.66 10.79
C TYR A 325 -0.97 16.96 9.31
N GLU A 326 -2.06 16.98 8.56
CA GLU A 326 -2.03 17.04 7.10
C GLU A 326 -2.88 18.21 6.57
N SER A 327 -2.30 19.01 5.69
CA SER A 327 -3.01 20.10 5.02
C SER A 327 -3.55 19.69 3.66
N GLY A 328 -4.55 20.39 3.12
CA GLY A 328 -4.82 20.35 1.67
C GLY A 328 -3.67 20.99 0.87
N ILE A 329 -3.48 20.57 -0.39
CA ILE A 329 -2.46 21.13 -1.27
C ILE A 329 -2.69 22.62 -1.49
N GLY A 330 -1.64 23.42 -1.30
CA GLY A 330 -1.72 24.87 -1.51
C GLY A 330 -2.37 25.64 -0.35
N ASN A 331 -2.90 24.96 0.67
CA ASN A 331 -3.60 25.63 1.77
C ASN A 331 -2.65 26.36 2.73
N VAL A 332 -1.45 25.82 2.95
CA VAL A 332 -0.44 26.38 3.86
C VAL A 332 0.72 26.99 3.07
N VAL A 333 1.29 26.20 2.14
CA VAL A 333 2.35 26.62 1.22
C VAL A 333 1.83 26.43 -0.20
N ASN A 334 1.95 27.45 -1.04
CA ASN A 334 1.38 27.44 -2.38
C ASN A 334 1.97 26.31 -3.25
N GLY A 335 1.11 25.40 -3.71
CA GLY A 335 1.49 24.26 -4.54
C GLY A 335 2.17 23.12 -3.80
N TYR A 336 2.11 23.09 -2.46
CA TYR A 336 2.63 21.99 -1.65
C TYR A 336 1.57 21.47 -0.68
N PHE A 337 1.59 20.16 -0.48
CA PHE A 337 1.01 19.46 0.65
C PHE A 337 1.96 19.58 1.85
N VAL A 338 1.44 19.91 3.03
CA VAL A 338 2.23 19.98 4.26
C VAL A 338 1.81 18.83 5.18
N HIS A 339 2.77 17.98 5.51
CA HIS A 339 2.62 16.87 6.45
C HIS A 339 3.57 17.06 7.62
N ILE A 340 3.01 17.11 8.83
CA ILE A 340 3.76 17.24 10.07
C ILE A 340 3.51 15.97 10.86
N SER A 341 4.56 15.24 11.20
CA SER A 341 4.40 13.99 11.95
C SER A 341 5.37 13.89 13.10
N THR A 342 4.88 13.34 14.20
CA THR A 342 5.70 12.78 15.27
C THR A 342 5.55 11.28 15.26
N GLU A 343 6.63 10.61 14.90
CA GLU A 343 6.72 9.16 14.79
C GLU A 343 7.51 8.60 15.97
N ILE A 344 7.05 7.46 16.50
CA ILE A 344 7.79 6.64 17.46
C ILE A 344 7.96 5.28 16.82
N ASN A 345 9.20 4.88 16.56
CA ASN A 345 9.55 3.57 16.01
C ASN A 345 10.42 2.82 17.02
N ASN A 346 9.89 1.76 17.63
CA ASN A 346 10.62 0.95 18.63
C ASN A 346 11.30 1.81 19.73
N GLY A 347 10.62 2.88 20.17
CA GLY A 347 11.08 3.80 21.21
C GLY A 347 11.97 4.95 20.71
N VAL A 348 12.29 5.01 19.42
CA VAL A 348 12.98 6.15 18.79
C VAL A 348 11.95 7.14 18.28
N GLU A 349 11.98 8.35 18.80
CA GLU A 349 11.11 9.44 18.36
C GLU A 349 11.77 10.26 17.24
N ARG A 350 11.00 10.53 16.19
CA ARG A 350 11.34 11.43 15.07
C ARG A 350 10.19 12.39 14.84
N THR A 351 10.45 13.69 14.86
CA THR A 351 9.49 14.72 14.43
C THR A 351 9.95 15.35 13.13
N PHE A 352 9.03 15.56 12.19
CA PHE A 352 9.36 16.24 10.94
C PHE A 352 8.21 17.09 10.38
N ILE A 353 8.61 18.06 9.55
CA ILE A 353 7.74 18.86 8.70
C ILE A 353 8.17 18.57 7.26
N LEU A 354 7.26 17.99 6.49
CA LEU A 354 7.43 17.60 5.10
C LEU A 354 6.56 18.47 4.20
N PHE A 355 7.17 18.97 3.13
CA PHE A 355 6.51 19.69 2.05
C PHE A 355 6.62 18.83 0.79
N SER A 356 5.48 18.36 0.27
CA SER A 356 5.43 17.47 -0.90
C SER A 356 4.58 18.05 -2.02
N LYS A 357 4.79 17.58 -3.25
CA LYS A 357 3.97 17.90 -4.43
C LYS A 357 3.23 16.67 -4.94
N ASP A 358 2.10 16.89 -5.59
CA ASP A 358 1.25 15.81 -6.11
C ASP A 358 1.90 15.01 -7.24
N GLU A 359 2.77 15.63 -8.04
CA GLU A 359 3.48 14.96 -9.14
C GLU A 359 4.88 15.56 -9.36
N TRP A 360 5.86 14.69 -9.66
CA TRP A 360 7.24 14.99 -10.11
C TRP A 360 7.80 16.30 -9.54
N GLY A 361 8.09 16.30 -8.25
CA GLY A 361 8.52 17.46 -7.50
C GLY A 361 9.70 17.19 -6.59
N CYS A 362 10.06 18.23 -5.83
CA CYS A 362 10.98 18.11 -4.72
C CYS A 362 10.19 17.99 -3.44
N ASP A 363 10.57 17.03 -2.62
CA ASP A 363 10.16 16.93 -1.23
C ASP A 363 11.18 17.65 -0.37
N LEU A 364 10.69 18.54 0.48
CA LEU A 364 11.51 19.30 1.40
C LEU A 364 11.16 18.86 2.81
N THR A 365 12.17 18.55 3.62
CA THR A 365 11.95 18.03 4.96
C THR A 365 12.86 18.72 5.97
N LEU A 366 12.28 19.25 7.03
CA LEU A 366 12.99 19.57 8.26
C LEU A 366 12.64 18.50 9.30
N SER A 367 13.63 17.82 9.87
CA SER A 367 13.37 16.75 10.84
C SER A 367 14.39 16.70 11.96
N LYS A 368 13.98 16.15 13.11
CA LYS A 368 14.83 15.88 14.26
C LYS A 368 14.51 14.49 14.79
N GLU A 369 15.55 13.70 15.03
CA GLU A 369 15.44 12.36 15.61
C GLU A 369 16.20 12.29 16.93
N THR A 370 15.60 11.66 17.93
CA THR A 370 16.16 11.49 19.28
C THR A 370 17.46 10.69 19.30
N THR A 371 17.64 9.73 18.39
CA THR A 371 18.85 8.87 18.34
C THR A 371 20.08 9.60 17.84
N TYR A 372 19.96 10.33 16.74
CA TYR A 372 21.13 10.90 16.06
C TYR A 372 21.55 12.27 16.61
N GLY A 373 20.64 12.98 17.29
CA GLY A 373 20.94 14.24 17.96
C GLY A 373 21.23 15.42 17.03
N TYR A 374 21.09 15.26 15.71
CA TYR A 374 21.22 16.34 14.73
C TYR A 374 19.87 16.80 14.19
N LEU A 375 19.83 18.05 13.71
CA LEU A 375 18.75 18.58 12.89
C LEU A 375 19.04 18.27 11.41
N SER A 376 18.08 17.65 10.72
CA SER A 376 18.19 17.31 9.30
C SER A 376 17.36 18.29 8.46
N ALA A 377 18.01 19.00 7.53
CA ALA A 377 17.36 19.83 6.54
C ALA A 377 17.63 19.24 5.15
N ARG A 378 16.58 18.77 4.46
CA ARG A 378 16.69 17.92 3.28
C ARG A 378 15.84 18.44 2.14
N GLN A 379 16.38 18.36 0.92
CA GLN A 379 15.67 18.55 -0.33
C GLN A 379 15.95 17.34 -1.23
N GLY A 380 14.92 16.60 -1.61
CA GLY A 380 15.00 15.43 -2.50
C GLY A 380 14.03 15.57 -3.66
N CYS A 381 14.53 15.53 -4.89
CA CYS A 381 13.73 15.72 -6.09
C CYS A 381 13.63 14.44 -6.91
N TYR A 382 12.42 14.17 -7.39
CA TYR A 382 12.09 12.98 -8.18
C TYR A 382 11.61 13.42 -9.58
N PRO A 383 12.51 13.68 -10.54
CA PRO A 383 12.14 13.89 -11.94
C PRO A 383 11.53 12.64 -12.60
N PRO A 384 10.75 12.82 -13.69
CA PRO A 384 10.26 11.70 -14.49
C PRO A 384 11.48 10.95 -15.03
N LEU A 385 11.57 9.64 -14.72
CA LEU A 385 12.58 8.62 -15.12
C LEU A 385 13.26 7.85 -13.96
N ASN A 386 12.64 7.72 -12.78
CA ASN A 386 13.16 6.93 -11.64
C ASN A 386 14.57 7.35 -11.20
N THR A 387 14.84 8.66 -11.23
CA THR A 387 16.08 9.19 -10.69
C THR A 387 15.77 10.09 -9.51
N MET A 388 16.40 9.85 -8.36
CA MET A 388 16.34 10.77 -7.21
C MET A 388 17.61 11.60 -7.19
N ASP A 389 17.50 12.88 -6.89
CA ASP A 389 18.63 13.75 -6.54
C ASP A 389 18.34 14.42 -5.21
N GLN A 390 19.24 14.28 -4.24
CA GLN A 390 19.03 14.71 -2.87
C GLN A 390 20.24 15.45 -2.30
N THR A 391 19.96 16.55 -1.61
CA THR A 391 20.87 17.23 -0.68
C THR A 391 20.31 17.14 0.73
N GLU A 392 21.13 16.75 1.70
CA GLU A 392 20.81 16.80 3.12
C GLU A 392 21.92 17.53 3.89
N LEU A 393 21.52 18.48 4.73
CA LEU A 393 22.35 19.12 5.75
C LEU A 393 22.07 18.43 7.09
N ARG A 394 23.09 17.91 7.76
CA ARG A 394 22.98 17.36 9.12
C ARG A 394 23.70 18.28 10.08
N LEU A 395 22.93 19.05 10.83
CA LEU A 395 23.39 20.11 11.71
C LEU A 395 23.50 19.58 13.14
N TYR A 396 24.74 19.37 13.59
CA TYR A 396 25.09 18.94 14.94
C TYR A 396 25.49 20.12 15.84
N ASP A 397 25.99 21.20 15.25
CA ASP A 397 26.31 22.42 15.98
C ASP A 397 25.04 23.24 16.24
N GLU A 398 24.57 23.22 17.49
CA GLU A 398 23.40 23.99 17.95
C GLU A 398 23.57 25.51 17.84
N THR A 399 24.77 26.01 17.51
CA THR A 399 25.01 27.44 17.25
C THR A 399 24.90 27.82 15.77
N ASN A 400 24.59 26.85 14.89
CA ASN A 400 24.35 27.11 13.49
C ASN A 400 23.11 28.03 13.32
N PRO A 401 23.25 29.22 12.69
CA PRO A 401 22.16 30.17 12.56
C PRO A 401 21.12 29.78 11.49
N TYR A 402 21.39 28.74 10.69
CA TYR A 402 20.44 28.23 9.70
C TYR A 402 19.53 27.18 10.34
N PHE A 403 18.24 27.22 10.03
CA PHE A 403 17.25 26.30 10.56
C PHE A 403 17.22 26.26 12.11
N ASP A 404 17.38 27.40 12.78
CA ASP A 404 17.31 27.52 14.25
C ASP A 404 15.85 27.38 14.75
N TYR A 405 15.31 26.18 14.60
CA TYR A 405 13.94 25.80 14.95
C TYR A 405 13.95 24.64 15.94
N ASP A 406 13.10 24.74 16.96
CA ASP A 406 12.68 23.57 17.73
C ASP A 406 11.57 22.86 16.95
N VAL A 407 11.96 21.86 16.14
CA VAL A 407 11.05 21.15 15.22
C VAL A 407 9.83 20.61 15.95
N SER A 408 9.99 20.05 17.16
CA SER A 408 8.89 19.50 17.94
C SER A 408 7.94 20.60 18.41
N LEU A 409 8.48 21.75 18.82
CA LEU A 409 7.67 22.91 19.19
C LEU A 409 6.91 23.50 17.99
N GLU A 410 7.58 23.68 16.85
CA GLU A 410 6.95 24.24 15.65
C GLU A 410 5.91 23.29 15.04
N ALA A 411 6.19 21.98 15.05
CA ALA A 411 5.22 20.94 14.72
C ALA A 411 3.96 20.99 15.62
N SER A 412 4.14 21.25 16.93
CA SER A 412 3.01 21.34 17.87
C SER A 412 2.18 22.61 17.69
N ARG A 413 2.82 23.73 17.34
CA ARG A 413 2.18 25.05 17.15
C ARG A 413 1.46 25.15 15.83
N ARG A 414 2.02 24.54 14.78
CA ARG A 414 1.56 24.63 13.39
C ARG A 414 1.34 26.08 12.94
N ASP A 415 2.23 26.98 13.36
CA ASP A 415 2.15 28.39 12.96
C ASP A 415 2.46 28.50 11.46
N VAL A 416 1.47 28.96 10.69
CA VAL A 416 1.55 29.01 9.22
C VAL A 416 2.67 29.94 8.75
N ALA A 417 2.95 31.04 9.46
CA ALA A 417 4.03 31.94 9.06
C ALA A 417 5.39 31.25 9.25
N THR A 418 5.60 30.62 10.41
CA THR A 418 6.83 29.86 10.68
C THR A 418 7.01 28.68 9.73
N ILE A 419 5.94 27.96 9.38
CA ILE A 419 6.00 26.87 8.40
C ILE A 419 6.40 27.38 7.01
N ASN A 420 5.90 28.55 6.58
CA ASN A 420 6.31 29.17 5.32
C ASN A 420 7.78 29.62 5.36
N ASP A 421 8.25 30.18 6.49
CA ASP A 421 9.66 30.55 6.66
C ASP A 421 10.57 29.31 6.55
N ILE A 422 10.21 28.20 7.22
CA ILE A 422 10.93 26.92 7.13
C ILE A 422 10.99 26.43 5.67
N PHE A 423 9.87 26.51 4.95
CA PHE A 423 9.82 26.14 3.54
C PHE A 423 10.77 26.99 2.68
N GLU A 424 10.75 28.32 2.83
CA GLU A 424 11.61 29.23 2.08
C GLU A 424 13.10 28.95 2.33
N GLU A 425 13.48 28.65 3.58
CA GLU A 425 14.86 28.27 3.92
C GLU A 425 15.26 26.92 3.30
N LEU A 426 14.38 25.92 3.35
CA LEU A 426 14.64 24.61 2.74
C LEU A 426 14.75 24.70 1.21
N ASP A 427 13.87 25.48 0.56
CA ASP A 427 13.86 25.66 -0.91
C ASP A 427 15.11 26.39 -1.41
N ALA A 428 15.74 27.19 -0.54
CA ALA A 428 16.99 27.86 -0.81
C ALA A 428 18.22 26.94 -0.73
N ILE A 429 18.11 25.72 -0.17
CA ILE A 429 19.23 24.78 -0.11
C ILE A 429 19.66 24.41 -1.54
N PRO A 430 20.95 24.49 -1.89
CA PRO A 430 21.40 24.08 -3.21
C PRO A 430 21.30 22.56 -3.43
N LEU A 431 20.53 22.15 -4.44
CA LEU A 431 20.35 20.74 -4.81
C LEU A 431 21.57 20.13 -5.51
N GLY A 432 21.90 18.90 -5.15
CA GLY A 432 22.87 18.05 -5.84
C GLY A 432 24.32 18.39 -5.55
N ILE A 433 25.18 17.38 -5.71
CA ILE A 433 26.62 17.49 -5.38
C ILE A 433 27.35 18.58 -6.17
N ALA A 434 26.83 18.94 -7.35
CA ALA A 434 27.40 20.00 -8.18
C ALA A 434 27.42 21.37 -7.46
N ASN A 435 26.53 21.55 -6.49
CA ASN A 435 26.41 22.76 -5.70
C ASN A 435 27.07 22.66 -4.31
N ARG A 436 27.95 21.67 -4.09
CA ARG A 436 28.60 21.46 -2.78
C ARG A 436 29.20 22.72 -2.18
N ASP A 437 29.95 23.48 -2.97
CA ASP A 437 30.62 24.68 -2.46
C ASP A 437 29.63 25.77 -2.01
N ASN A 438 28.43 25.81 -2.60
CA ASN A 438 27.34 26.69 -2.15
C ASN A 438 26.69 26.13 -0.86
N ALA A 439 26.43 24.82 -0.80
CA ALA A 439 25.86 24.16 0.37
C ALA A 439 26.78 24.23 1.61
N LEU A 440 28.10 24.29 1.41
CA LEU A 440 29.08 24.48 2.49
C LEU A 440 28.90 25.79 3.27
N ALA A 441 28.14 26.75 2.74
CA ALA A 441 27.79 27.98 3.45
C ALA A 441 26.79 27.76 4.60
N TYR A 442 26.02 26.67 4.56
CA TYR A 442 24.94 26.39 5.53
C TYR A 442 25.41 25.55 6.73
N VAL A 443 26.61 24.99 6.68
CA VAL A 443 27.14 24.07 7.70
C VAL A 443 28.28 24.74 8.49
N LEU A 444 28.41 24.45 9.78
CA LEU A 444 29.54 24.84 10.64
C LEU A 444 30.51 23.67 10.87
N ASP A 445 31.61 23.90 11.59
CA ASP A 445 32.57 22.83 11.90
C ASP A 445 31.89 21.73 12.73
N GLY A 446 31.96 20.48 12.29
CA GLY A 446 31.26 19.34 12.90
C GLY A 446 29.95 18.96 12.20
N ASP A 447 29.33 19.89 11.48
CA ASP A 447 28.15 19.61 10.66
C ASP A 447 28.54 18.82 9.39
N GLN A 448 27.53 18.20 8.79
CA GLN A 448 27.72 17.29 7.67
C GLN A 448 26.87 17.66 6.46
N LEU A 449 27.47 17.47 5.28
CA LEU A 449 26.77 17.48 4.00
C LEU A 449 26.62 16.06 3.50
N PHE A 450 25.45 15.74 2.98
CA PHE A 450 25.14 14.46 2.39
C PHE A 450 24.45 14.66 1.04
N TYR A 451 24.88 13.90 0.04
CA TYR A 451 24.22 13.85 -1.27
C TYR A 451 23.91 12.40 -1.62
N GLU A 452 22.77 12.22 -2.27
CA GLU A 452 22.35 10.92 -2.78
C GLU A 452 21.78 11.07 -4.18
N ILE A 453 22.19 10.18 -5.09
CA ILE A 453 21.57 10.02 -6.40
C ILE A 453 21.20 8.56 -6.60
N GLU A 454 19.94 8.33 -6.91
CA GLU A 454 19.40 7.04 -7.36
C GLU A 454 19.22 7.08 -8.87
N LYS A 455 19.81 6.12 -9.60
CA LYS A 455 19.62 5.90 -11.04
C LYS A 455 19.57 4.39 -11.32
N ASP A 456 20.62 3.84 -11.95
CA ASP A 456 20.82 2.38 -12.08
C ASP A 456 21.45 1.75 -10.81
N VAL A 457 21.95 2.61 -9.93
CA VAL A 457 22.65 2.32 -8.66
C VAL A 457 22.47 3.53 -7.76
N ASN A 458 22.70 3.36 -6.46
CA ASN A 458 22.69 4.46 -5.50
C ASN A 458 24.12 4.93 -5.24
N TRP A 459 24.32 6.24 -5.44
CA TRP A 459 25.56 6.93 -5.12
C TRP A 459 25.35 7.81 -3.90
N PHE A 460 26.27 7.71 -2.95
CA PHE A 460 26.24 8.45 -1.70
C PHE A 460 27.52 9.22 -1.52
N TYR A 461 27.42 10.52 -1.26
CA TYR A 461 28.54 11.33 -0.82
C TYR A 461 28.26 11.90 0.56
N TYR A 462 29.30 11.94 1.38
CA TYR A 462 29.28 12.48 2.71
C TYR A 462 30.53 13.31 2.98
N TYR A 463 30.35 14.44 3.66
CA TYR A 463 31.42 15.33 4.09
C TYR A 463 31.16 15.89 5.49
N THR A 464 32.16 15.84 6.38
CA THR A 464 32.13 16.56 7.67
C THR A 464 33.01 17.80 7.62
N LYS A 465 32.43 18.96 7.92
CA LYS A 465 33.15 20.22 7.94
C LYS A 465 34.08 20.32 9.15
N GLY A 466 35.22 20.98 8.98
CA GLY A 466 36.27 21.09 10.00
C GLY A 466 37.21 19.89 10.05
N SER A 467 36.69 18.65 10.12
CA SER A 467 37.53 17.44 10.07
C SER A 467 38.05 17.14 8.65
N GLY A 468 37.27 17.51 7.63
CA GLY A 468 37.56 17.19 6.23
C GLY A 468 37.36 15.71 5.90
N GLU A 469 36.63 14.98 6.74
CA GLU A 469 36.26 13.59 6.46
C GLU A 469 35.33 13.55 5.26
N GLU A 470 35.71 12.79 4.25
CA GLU A 470 34.94 12.59 3.02
C GLU A 470 34.78 11.10 2.73
N LEU A 471 33.59 10.73 2.30
CA LEU A 471 33.23 9.37 1.90
C LEU A 471 32.37 9.44 0.63
N CYS A 472 32.70 8.59 -0.34
CA CYS A 472 31.88 8.33 -1.50
C CYS A 472 31.61 6.83 -1.57
N GLN A 473 30.36 6.43 -1.82
CA GLN A 473 29.96 5.03 -1.92
C GLN A 473 29.03 4.78 -3.11
N LYS A 474 29.14 3.57 -3.66
CA LYS A 474 28.26 3.04 -4.69
C LYS A 474 27.59 1.78 -4.15
N ILE A 475 26.27 1.73 -4.20
CA ILE A 475 25.41 0.69 -3.60
C ILE A 475 24.42 0.21 -4.68
N PRO A 476 24.05 -1.08 -4.76
CA PRO A 476 23.03 -1.52 -5.70
C PRO A 476 21.65 -0.99 -5.29
N LEU A 477 20.76 -0.77 -6.26
CA LEU A 477 19.36 -0.44 -5.98
C LEU A 477 18.73 -1.50 -5.07
N GLY A 478 18.02 -1.06 -4.03
CA GLY A 478 17.34 -1.96 -3.08
C GLY A 478 18.24 -2.83 -2.22
N GLY A 479 19.57 -2.61 -2.23
CA GLY A 479 20.52 -3.36 -1.40
C GLY A 479 21.27 -2.46 -0.42
N THR A 480 21.83 -3.06 0.62
CA THR A 480 22.61 -2.35 1.66
C THR A 480 24.12 -2.59 1.56
N SER A 481 24.55 -3.48 0.66
CA SER A 481 25.95 -3.88 0.53
C SER A 481 26.71 -2.92 -0.39
N VAL A 482 27.73 -2.26 0.15
CA VAL A 482 28.60 -1.33 -0.58
C VAL A 482 29.39 -2.08 -1.66
N ILE A 483 29.21 -1.66 -2.93
CA ILE A 483 29.94 -2.19 -4.09
C ILE A 483 31.35 -1.61 -4.13
N GLN A 484 31.44 -0.29 -3.98
CA GLN A 484 32.68 0.47 -4.05
C GLN A 484 32.62 1.64 -3.05
N SER A 485 33.79 1.99 -2.50
CA SER A 485 33.92 3.09 -1.55
C SER A 485 35.27 3.81 -1.73
N TRP A 486 35.24 5.13 -1.55
CA TRP A 486 36.40 6.02 -1.61
C TRP A 486 36.36 6.98 -0.43
N THR A 487 37.53 7.32 0.10
CA THR A 487 37.67 8.23 1.26
C THR A 487 38.73 9.28 1.02
N GLY A 488 38.65 10.38 1.77
CA GLY A 488 39.59 11.49 1.65
C GLY A 488 39.46 12.21 0.31
N THR A 489 40.54 12.84 -0.17
CA THR A 489 40.49 13.80 -1.29
C THR A 489 40.00 13.23 -2.62
N THR A 490 39.98 11.90 -2.79
CA THR A 490 39.45 11.26 -4.01
C THR A 490 37.94 11.02 -3.95
N ALA A 491 37.34 11.03 -2.76
CA ALA A 491 35.92 10.73 -2.58
C ALA A 491 35.04 11.72 -3.33
N TYR A 492 35.27 13.02 -3.16
CA TYR A 492 34.52 14.04 -3.89
C TYR A 492 34.66 13.90 -5.41
N GLU A 493 35.89 13.72 -5.91
CA GLU A 493 36.11 13.58 -7.36
C GLU A 493 35.33 12.40 -7.96
N GLN A 494 35.25 11.27 -7.24
CA GLN A 494 34.51 10.10 -7.70
C GLN A 494 33.00 10.33 -7.68
N CYS A 495 32.45 10.81 -6.57
CA CYS A 495 31.02 11.03 -6.48
C CYS A 495 30.58 12.17 -7.42
N TYR A 496 31.31 13.28 -7.44
CA TYR A 496 31.03 14.38 -8.36
C TYR A 496 30.99 13.93 -9.82
N ALA A 497 31.89 13.06 -10.26
CA ALA A 497 31.91 12.57 -11.64
C ALA A 497 30.76 11.62 -12.00
N ASN A 498 30.17 10.92 -11.02
CA ASN A 498 29.11 9.92 -11.24
C ASN A 498 27.71 10.41 -10.85
N MET A 499 27.63 11.52 -10.13
CA MET A 499 26.40 12.14 -9.64
C MET A 499 26.07 13.45 -10.39
N GLN A 500 26.49 13.58 -11.66
CA GLN A 500 26.02 14.65 -12.55
C GLN A 500 24.74 14.25 -13.29
#